data_AF-N6Z5T6-F1
#
_entry.id   AF-N6Z5T6-F1
#
_cell.length_a   1.000
_cell.length_b   1.000
_cell.length_c   1.000
_cell.angle_alpha   90.00
_cell.angle_beta   90.00
_cell.angle_gamma   90.00
#
_symmetry.space_group_name_H-M   'P 1'
#
loop_
_entity.id
_entity.type
_entity.pdbx_description
1 polymer ?
#
loop_
_entity_poly.entity_id
_entity_poly.type
_entity_poly.pdbx_seq_one_letter_code
_entity_poly.pdbx_strand_id
1 'polypeptide(L)'
;MHQIGPHDLAERLGDDSRAAPLLLDVREPWEFQFCHIEGSVEMPMGSVPERHAELDRDREVVVICHHGGRSAQVCMFLEHQGFTNVINLAGGVAGWAAQVDPRMPRY
;
A
#
# COMPACT_ATOMS: atom_id res chain seq x y z
N MET A 1 -8.37 1.25 11.69
CA MET A 1 -7.15 1.66 10.97
C MET A 1 -5.86 1.22 11.66
N HIS A 2 -5.28 0.13 11.14
CA HIS A 2 -3.95 -0.36 11.49
C HIS A 2 -2.87 0.31 10.62
N GLN A 3 -1.64 0.40 11.13
CA GLN A 3 -0.48 0.89 10.37
C GLN A 3 0.70 -0.06 10.50
N ILE A 4 1.57 -0.02 9.50
CA ILE A 4 2.84 -0.76 9.45
C ILE A 4 3.97 0.18 9.06
N GLY A 5 5.14 0.04 9.69
CA GLY A 5 6.34 0.77 9.29
C GLY A 5 7.01 0.15 8.05
N PRO A 6 7.88 0.89 7.35
CA PRO A 6 8.61 0.36 6.19
C PRO A 6 9.45 -0.89 6.48
N HIS A 7 10.22 -0.88 7.59
CA HIS A 7 11.03 -2.04 7.98
C HIS A 7 10.17 -3.27 8.30
N ASP A 8 9.10 -3.10 9.07
CA ASP A 8 8.18 -4.20 9.40
C ASP A 8 7.49 -4.77 8.14
N LEU A 9 7.20 -3.93 7.14
CA LEU A 9 6.70 -4.38 5.85
C LEU A 9 7.77 -5.19 5.10
N ALA A 10 9.01 -4.70 5.08
CA ALA A 10 10.11 -5.38 4.40
C ALA A 10 10.41 -6.76 5.01
N GLU A 11 10.46 -6.86 6.34
CA GLU A 11 10.61 -8.15 7.04
C GLU A 11 9.48 -9.12 6.68
N ARG A 12 8.25 -8.61 6.66
CA ARG A 12 7.06 -9.41 6.31
C ARG A 12 7.01 -9.84 4.85
N LEU A 13 7.52 -9.03 3.93
CA LEU A 13 7.65 -9.41 2.52
C LEU A 13 8.78 -10.42 2.28
N GLY A 14 9.76 -10.50 3.18
CA GLY A 14 10.84 -11.50 3.15
C GLY A 14 10.53 -12.81 3.89
N ASP A 15 9.36 -12.92 4.53
CA ASP A 15 8.94 -14.10 5.27
C ASP A 15 8.14 -15.06 4.38
N ASP A 16 8.82 -16.03 3.77
CA ASP A 16 8.21 -17.05 2.91
C ASP A 16 7.27 -18.02 3.67
N SER A 17 7.25 -17.99 5.02
CA SER A 17 6.37 -18.86 5.81
C SER A 17 4.91 -18.37 5.86
N ARG A 18 4.65 -17.16 5.34
CA ARG A 18 3.32 -16.54 5.32
C ARG A 18 2.93 -16.06 3.94
N ALA A 19 1.63 -15.93 3.71
CA ALA A 19 1.14 -15.30 2.48
C ALA A 19 1.51 -13.81 2.46
N ALA A 20 2.05 -13.35 1.33
CA ALA A 20 2.39 -11.94 1.13
C ALA A 20 1.11 -11.08 1.01
N PRO A 21 1.06 -9.91 1.67
CA PRO A 21 -0.06 -9.00 1.53
C PRO A 21 -0.20 -8.51 0.09
N LEU A 22 -1.40 -8.06 -0.27
CA LEU A 22 -1.59 -7.24 -1.46
C LEU A 22 -1.02 -5.84 -1.19
N LEU A 23 -0.07 -5.41 -2.00
CA LEU A 23 0.42 -4.04 -1.98
C LEU A 23 -0.45 -3.20 -2.94
N LEU A 24 -1.32 -2.36 -2.40
CA LEU A 24 -2.23 -1.52 -3.19
C LEU A 24 -1.72 -0.08 -3.22
N ASP A 25 -1.19 0.36 -4.37
CA ASP A 25 -0.70 1.73 -4.53
C ASP A 25 -1.80 2.63 -5.09
N VAL A 26 -2.18 3.65 -4.30
CA VAL A 26 -3.30 4.54 -4.59
C VAL A 26 -2.87 5.91 -5.11
N ARG A 27 -1.61 6.05 -5.51
CA ARG A 27 -1.08 7.27 -6.12
C ARG A 27 -1.55 7.43 -7.56
N GLU A 28 -1.27 8.59 -8.14
CA GLU A 28 -1.54 8.82 -9.56
C GLU A 28 -0.66 7.94 -10.44
N PRO A 29 -1.09 7.60 -11.67
CA PRO A 29 -0.33 6.69 -12.54
C PRO A 29 1.11 7.13 -12.79
N TRP A 30 1.33 8.44 -12.96
CA TRP A 30 2.67 8.98 -13.19
C TRP A 30 3.58 8.86 -11.96
N GLU A 31 3.02 8.95 -10.75
CA GLU A 31 3.76 8.74 -9.50
C GLU A 31 4.20 7.28 -9.35
N PHE A 32 3.28 6.34 -9.67
CA PHE A 32 3.54 4.90 -9.65
C PHE A 32 4.59 4.48 -10.69
N GLN A 33 4.49 5.03 -11.90
CA GLN A 33 5.45 4.81 -12.99
C GLN A 33 6.84 5.36 -12.64
N PHE A 34 6.93 6.47 -11.91
CA PHE A 34 8.20 7.05 -11.50
C PHE A 34 8.94 6.17 -10.49
N CYS A 35 8.23 5.65 -9.50
CA CYS A 35 8.73 4.63 -8.59
C CYS A 35 7.57 3.91 -7.90
N HIS A 36 7.74 2.65 -7.53
CA HIS A 36 6.80 1.89 -6.70
C HIS A 36 7.54 0.76 -5.98
N ILE A 37 6.92 0.20 -4.95
CA ILE A 37 7.41 -1.02 -4.29
C ILE A 37 7.12 -2.20 -5.21
N GLU A 38 8.13 -3.02 -5.52
CA GLU A 38 8.00 -4.19 -6.40
C GLU A 38 6.81 -5.07 -5.98
N GLY A 39 6.03 -5.54 -6.96
CA GLY A 39 4.82 -6.34 -6.70
C GLY A 39 3.58 -5.53 -6.30
N SER A 40 3.64 -4.20 -6.28
CA SER A 40 2.47 -3.35 -6.05
C SER A 40 1.50 -3.36 -7.23
N VAL A 41 0.21 -3.29 -6.89
CA VAL A 41 -0.90 -3.12 -7.84
C VAL A 41 -1.33 -1.66 -7.82
N GLU A 42 -1.34 -1.04 -9.00
CA GLU A 42 -1.79 0.33 -9.19
C GLU A 42 -3.33 0.42 -9.18
N MET A 43 -3.88 1.23 -8.28
CA MET A 43 -5.30 1.60 -8.26
C MET A 43 -5.44 3.03 -7.72
N PRO A 44 -5.34 4.06 -8.59
CA PRO A 44 -5.38 5.45 -8.16
C PRO A 44 -6.58 5.73 -7.26
N MET A 45 -6.38 6.55 -6.22
CA MET A 45 -7.38 6.78 -5.17
C MET A 45 -8.79 7.09 -5.72
N GLY A 46 -8.88 7.90 -6.78
CA GLY A 46 -10.16 8.26 -7.41
C GLY A 46 -10.91 7.08 -8.05
N SER A 47 -10.20 6.01 -8.43
CA SER A 47 -10.77 4.79 -9.02
C SER A 47 -11.19 3.73 -7.99
N VAL A 48 -10.71 3.85 -6.74
CA VAL A 48 -10.96 2.85 -5.68
C VAL A 48 -12.46 2.60 -5.44
N PRO A 49 -13.35 3.62 -5.36
CA PRO A 49 -14.77 3.37 -5.11
C PRO A 49 -15.43 2.45 -6.14
N GLU A 50 -15.04 2.57 -7.41
CA GLU A 50 -15.60 1.78 -8.51
C GLU A 50 -14.94 0.39 -8.63
N ARG A 51 -13.68 0.27 -8.21
CA ARG A 51 -12.83 -0.91 -8.45
C ARG A 51 -12.56 -1.77 -7.22
N HIS A 52 -12.95 -1.35 -6.01
CA HIS A 52 -12.66 -2.09 -4.79
C HIS A 52 -13.15 -3.54 -4.80
N ALA A 53 -14.18 -3.87 -5.58
CA ALA A 53 -14.69 -5.23 -5.74
C ALA A 53 -13.75 -6.18 -6.51
N GLU A 54 -12.72 -5.65 -7.19
CA GLU A 54 -11.65 -6.45 -7.81
C GLU A 54 -10.69 -7.05 -6.76
N LEU A 55 -10.70 -6.52 -5.54
CA LEU A 55 -9.81 -6.92 -4.46
C LEU A 55 -10.38 -8.10 -3.68
N ASP A 56 -9.53 -9.07 -3.33
CA ASP A 56 -9.89 -10.14 -2.40
C ASP A 56 -10.03 -9.58 -0.98
N ARG A 57 -11.23 -9.71 -0.40
CA ARG A 57 -11.58 -9.18 0.93
C ARG A 57 -10.94 -9.95 2.08
N ASP A 58 -10.57 -11.21 1.86
CA ASP A 58 -9.96 -12.07 2.88
C ASP A 58 -8.43 -11.93 2.93
N ARG A 59 -7.84 -11.30 1.92
CA ARG A 59 -6.39 -11.04 1.85
C ARG A 59 -6.00 -9.80 2.66
N GLU A 60 -4.85 -9.85 3.32
CA GLU A 60 -4.21 -8.66 3.92
C GLU A 60 -3.90 -7.63 2.81
N VAL A 61 -4.39 -6.40 2.95
CA VAL A 61 -4.14 -5.31 2.00
C VAL A 61 -3.32 -4.22 2.67
N VAL A 62 -2.11 -3.98 2.18
CA VAL A 62 -1.27 -2.85 2.58
C VAL A 62 -1.45 -1.74 1.55
N VAL A 63 -2.07 -0.64 1.96
CA VAL A 63 -2.36 0.51 1.11
C VAL A 63 -1.20 1.50 1.17
N ILE A 64 -0.73 1.93 0.01
CA ILE A 64 0.46 2.74 -0.17
C ILE A 64 0.07 4.04 -0.88
N CYS A 65 0.55 5.17 -0.34
CA CYS A 65 0.59 6.41 -1.10
C CYS A 65 1.95 7.08 -0.91
N HIS A 66 2.08 8.37 -1.23
CA HIS A 66 3.36 9.05 -1.15
C HIS A 66 3.89 9.18 0.31
N HIS A 67 3.05 9.63 1.26
CA HIS A 67 3.43 9.87 2.67
C HIS A 67 2.53 9.20 3.73
N GLY A 68 1.56 8.38 3.33
CA GLY A 68 0.62 7.71 4.24
C GLY A 68 -0.73 8.41 4.45
N GLY A 69 -0.96 9.59 3.86
CA GLY A 69 -2.21 10.36 4.00
C GLY A 69 -3.38 9.85 3.13
N ARG A 70 -3.20 9.81 1.80
CA ARG A 70 -4.21 9.29 0.86
C ARG A 70 -4.53 7.82 1.14
N SER A 71 -3.51 7.04 1.45
CA SER A 71 -3.66 5.62 1.80
C SER A 71 -4.46 5.42 3.08
N ALA A 72 -4.28 6.25 4.12
CA ALA A 72 -5.14 6.21 5.31
C ALA A 72 -6.62 6.45 5.00
N GLN A 73 -6.93 7.40 4.09
CA GLN A 73 -8.30 7.65 3.63
C GLN A 73 -8.88 6.44 2.89
N VAL A 74 -8.08 5.82 2.02
CA VAL A 74 -8.47 4.59 1.32
C VAL A 74 -8.65 3.42 2.28
N CYS A 75 -7.79 3.27 3.30
CA CYS A 75 -7.97 2.24 4.32
C CYS A 75 -9.32 2.39 5.02
N MET A 76 -9.66 3.61 5.46
CA MET A 76 -10.96 3.87 6.05
C MET A 76 -12.09 3.53 5.08
N PHE A 77 -12.01 3.93 3.81
CA PHE A 77 -13.02 3.57 2.82
C PHE A 77 -13.20 2.05 2.70
N LEU A 78 -12.11 1.29 2.53
CA LEU A 78 -12.15 -0.17 2.40
C LEU A 78 -12.70 -0.85 3.66
N GLU A 79 -12.32 -0.38 4.85
CA GLU A 79 -12.89 -0.84 6.12
C GLU A 79 -14.43 -0.68 6.12
N HIS A 80 -14.96 0.46 5.63
CA HIS A 80 -16.42 0.66 5.48
C HIS A 80 -17.07 -0.23 4.41
N GLN A 81 -16.31 -0.70 3.42
CA GLN A 81 -16.78 -1.68 2.42
C GLN A 81 -16.70 -3.13 2.93
N GLY A 82 -16.30 -3.35 4.18
CA GLY A 82 -16.26 -4.66 4.82
C GLY A 82 -14.93 -5.40 4.68
N PHE A 83 -13.86 -4.75 4.26
CA PHE A 83 -12.52 -5.32 4.35
C PHE A 83 -12.08 -5.35 5.81
N THR A 84 -11.59 -6.49 6.28
CA THR A 84 -11.26 -6.69 7.70
C THR A 84 -9.76 -6.59 8.00
N ASN A 85 -8.90 -6.73 6.98
CA ASN A 85 -7.45 -6.69 7.11
C ASN A 85 -6.80 -5.66 6.19
N VAL A 86 -7.03 -4.38 6.49
CA VAL A 86 -6.47 -3.25 5.74
C VAL A 86 -5.47 -2.48 6.60
N ILE A 87 -4.28 -2.27 6.05
CA ILE A 87 -3.13 -1.70 6.76
C ILE A 87 -2.60 -0.51 5.96
N ASN A 88 -2.41 0.63 6.60
CA ASN A 88 -1.74 1.78 5.98
C ASN A 88 -0.21 1.66 6.11
N LEU A 89 0.53 1.82 5.02
CA LEU A 89 1.99 1.97 5.11
C LEU A 89 2.34 3.36 5.67
N ALA A 90 2.82 3.40 6.92
CA ALA A 90 3.24 4.63 7.57
C ALA A 90 4.45 5.24 6.85
N GLY A 91 4.36 6.53 6.53
CA GLY A 91 5.37 7.24 5.73
C GLY A 91 5.31 6.97 4.23
N GLY A 92 4.44 6.07 3.76
CA GLY A 92 4.25 5.77 2.34
C GLY A 92 5.52 5.32 1.61
N VAL A 93 5.51 5.49 0.29
CA VAL A 93 6.66 5.17 -0.58
C VAL A 93 7.88 6.04 -0.26
N ALA A 94 7.70 7.26 0.26
CA ALA A 94 8.81 8.10 0.71
C ALA A 94 9.52 7.48 1.93
N GLY A 95 8.75 6.96 2.88
CA GLY A 95 9.27 6.21 4.03
C GLY A 95 9.98 4.93 3.61
N TRP A 96 9.41 4.18 2.66
CA TRP A 96 10.04 3.01 2.06
C TRP A 96 11.38 3.34 1.40
N ALA A 97 11.41 4.34 0.52
CA ALA A 97 12.64 4.78 -0.13
C ALA A 97 13.69 5.29 0.87
N ALA A 98 13.27 5.87 1.99
CA ALA A 98 14.19 6.36 3.03
C ALA A 98 14.83 5.24 3.85
N GLN A 99 14.05 4.19 4.16
CA GLN A 99 14.38 3.22 5.21
C GLN A 99 14.75 1.84 4.65
N VAL A 100 14.15 1.43 3.53
CA VAL A 100 14.27 0.06 3.00
C VAL A 100 15.02 0.03 1.68
N ASP A 101 14.67 0.91 0.73
CA ASP A 101 15.37 1.00 -0.56
C ASP A 101 15.88 2.42 -0.86
N PRO A 102 17.04 2.81 -0.30
CA PRO A 102 17.67 4.11 -0.54
C PRO A 102 17.98 4.44 -2.01
N ARG A 103 17.95 3.44 -2.91
CA ARG A 103 18.21 3.62 -4.34
C ARG A 103 16.94 3.93 -5.12
N MET A 104 15.75 3.72 -4.54
CA MET A 104 14.48 4.05 -5.15
C MET A 104 14.41 5.56 -5.44
N PRO A 105 14.01 5.99 -6.66
CA PRO A 105 13.80 7.39 -6.97
C PRO A 105 12.79 8.05 -6.02
N ARG A 106 13.04 9.32 -5.67
CA ARG A 106 12.17 10.13 -4.81
C ARG A 106 11.78 11.40 -5.55
N TYR A 107 10.57 11.89 -5.28
CA TYR A 107 9.99 13.12 -5.82
C TYR A 107 9.29 13.89 -4.71
#